data_AF-A0A662VR21-F1
#
_entry.id   AF-A0A662VR21-F1
#
_cell.length_a   1.000
_cell.length_b   1.000
_cell.length_c   1.000
_cell.angle_alpha   90.00
_cell.angle_beta   90.00
_cell.angle_gamma   90.00
#
_symmetry.space_group_name_H-M   'P 1'
#
loop_
_entity.id
_entity.type
_entity.pdbx_description
1 polymer ?
#
loop_
_entity_poly.entity_id
_entity_poly.type
_entity_poly.pdbx_seq_one_letter_code
_entity_poly.pdbx_strand_id
1 'polypeptide(L)'
;MAASYLRRWLDIQTLKDHNLYVFCSLSQRKFGELLKYQSLTKIIKTAAKKAGIKRRVHPHILRHTRASKLANYLTESQMNLYFGWVQGSFRFYIALFPLEGDYTKSF
;
A
#
# COMPACT_ATOMS: atom_id res chain seq x y z
N MET A 1 3.17 15.41 -1.23
CA MET A 1 3.44 15.24 -2.67
C MET A 1 2.59 14.17 -3.36
N ALA A 2 2.18 13.06 -2.73
CA ALA A 2 1.34 12.05 -3.41
C ALA A 2 -0.08 12.52 -3.77
N ALA A 3 -0.68 13.38 -2.92
CA ALA A 3 -2.04 13.88 -3.09
C ALA A 3 -2.26 14.70 -4.37
N SER A 4 -1.25 15.44 -4.85
CA SER A 4 -1.37 16.22 -6.09
C SER A 4 -1.46 15.35 -7.34
N TYR A 5 -0.79 14.18 -7.35
CA TYR A 5 -0.92 13.20 -8.44
C TYR A 5 -2.30 12.56 -8.47
N LEU A 6 -2.89 12.29 -7.30
CA LEU A 6 -4.26 11.78 -7.22
C LEU A 6 -5.27 12.83 -7.70
N ARG A 7 -5.08 14.10 -7.32
CA ARG A 7 -5.94 15.19 -7.83
C ARG A 7 -5.88 15.29 -9.35
N ARG A 8 -4.68 15.31 -9.93
CA ARG A 8 -4.50 15.32 -11.39
C ARG A 8 -5.14 14.10 -12.07
N TRP A 9 -5.12 12.95 -11.42
CA TRP A 9 -5.79 11.75 -11.90
C TRP A 9 -7.31 11.88 -11.88
N LEU A 10 -7.88 12.43 -10.80
CA LEU A 10 -9.31 12.70 -10.69
C LEU A 10 -9.76 13.71 -11.75
N ASP A 11 -8.99 14.76 -11.99
CA ASP A 11 -9.29 15.77 -13.03
C ASP A 11 -9.37 15.17 -14.45
N ILE A 12 -8.68 14.06 -14.70
CA ILE A 12 -8.75 13.32 -15.97
C ILE A 12 -9.97 12.39 -16.01
N GLN A 13 -10.39 11.85 -14.85
CA GLN A 13 -11.48 10.88 -14.75
C GLN A 13 -12.88 11.50 -14.71
N THR A 14 -13.01 12.74 -14.28
CA THR A 14 -14.31 13.46 -14.12
C THR A 14 -15.12 13.63 -15.42
N LEU A 15 -14.60 13.19 -16.57
CA LEU A 15 -15.32 13.16 -17.84
C LEU A 15 -16.36 12.04 -17.96
N LYS A 16 -16.46 11.10 -17.00
CA LYS A 16 -17.49 10.07 -17.00
C LYS A 16 -18.10 9.91 -15.59
N ASP A 17 -19.36 9.53 -15.55
CA ASP A 17 -20.31 9.53 -14.43
C ASP A 17 -19.80 9.30 -12.99
N HIS A 18 -20.58 9.85 -12.04
CA HIS A 18 -20.39 9.83 -10.58
C HIS A 18 -20.28 8.44 -9.92
N ASN A 19 -20.42 7.34 -10.67
CA ASN A 19 -20.43 5.97 -10.16
C ASN A 19 -19.23 5.12 -10.63
N LEU A 20 -18.13 5.78 -11.00
CA LEU A 20 -16.94 5.12 -11.54
C LEU A 20 -15.90 4.79 -10.46
N TYR A 21 -15.22 3.67 -10.67
CA TYR A 21 -14.09 3.26 -9.87
C TYR A 21 -12.92 4.24 -10.00
N VAL A 22 -12.37 4.68 -8.87
CA VAL A 22 -11.21 5.60 -8.81
C VAL A 22 -10.03 5.10 -9.65
N PHE A 23 -9.81 3.79 -9.71
CA PHE A 23 -8.81 3.20 -10.60
C PHE A 23 -9.48 2.41 -11.72
N CYS A 24 -9.55 3.03 -12.89
CA CYS A 24 -10.08 2.42 -14.10
C CYS A 24 -8.97 2.07 -15.09
N SER A 25 -9.27 1.13 -15.98
CA SER A 25 -8.43 0.82 -17.12
C SER A 25 -8.47 1.97 -18.14
N LEU A 26 -7.31 2.45 -18.56
CA LEU A 26 -7.15 3.45 -19.63
C LEU A 26 -6.95 2.83 -21.02
N SER A 27 -7.08 1.50 -21.15
CA SER A 27 -6.96 0.85 -22.44
C SER A 27 -8.14 1.24 -23.34
N GLN A 28 -7.88 1.56 -24.60
CA GLN A 28 -8.92 1.94 -25.59
C GLN A 28 -10.08 0.93 -25.67
N ARG A 29 -9.79 -0.37 -25.44
CA ARG A 29 -10.80 -1.44 -25.48
C ARG A 29 -11.58 -1.64 -24.19
N LYS A 30 -11.10 -1.13 -23.06
CA LYS A 30 -11.63 -1.35 -21.71
C LYS A 30 -11.62 -0.05 -20.92
N PHE A 31 -11.95 1.04 -21.59
CA PHE A 31 -11.85 2.37 -21.02
C PHE A 31 -12.99 2.58 -20.02
N GLY A 32 -12.65 2.80 -18.75
CA GLY A 32 -13.63 2.98 -17.68
C GLY A 32 -14.02 1.70 -16.91
N GLU A 33 -13.53 0.52 -17.34
CA GLU A 33 -13.70 -0.70 -16.55
C GLU A 33 -12.78 -0.73 -15.32
N LEU A 34 -13.16 -1.50 -14.30
CA LEU A 34 -12.35 -1.75 -13.11
C LEU A 34 -10.93 -2.23 -13.47
N LEU A 35 -9.92 -1.60 -12.88
CA LEU A 35 -8.53 -2.03 -13.07
C LEU A 35 -8.30 -3.41 -12.46
N LYS A 36 -8.02 -4.40 -13.31
CA LYS A 36 -7.66 -5.76 -12.85
C LYS A 36 -6.36 -5.76 -12.04
N TYR A 37 -6.29 -6.65 -11.05
CA TYR A 37 -5.10 -6.84 -10.20
C TYR A 37 -3.81 -7.08 -11.01
N GLN A 38 -3.90 -7.83 -12.11
CA GLN A 38 -2.77 -8.10 -13.01
C GLN A 38 -2.23 -6.81 -13.66
N SER A 39 -3.13 -5.91 -14.09
CA SER A 39 -2.76 -4.62 -14.68
C SER A 39 -2.06 -3.74 -13.65
N LEU A 40 -2.61 -3.66 -12.43
CA LEU A 40 -1.99 -2.93 -11.32
C LEU A 40 -0.58 -3.47 -11.02
N THR A 41 -0.44 -4.80 -10.94
CA THR A 41 0.86 -5.45 -10.71
C THR A 41 1.85 -5.14 -11.82
N LYS A 42 1.39 -5.08 -13.08
CA LYS A 42 2.24 -4.71 -14.22
C LYS A 42 2.72 -3.27 -14.11
N ILE A 43 1.85 -2.33 -13.75
CA ILE A 43 2.20 -0.91 -13.53
C ILE A 43 3.27 -0.77 -12.44
N ILE A 44 3.11 -1.48 -11.32
CA ILE A 44 4.09 -1.46 -10.23
C ILE A 44 5.44 -2.03 -10.68
N LYS A 45 5.44 -3.15 -11.42
CA LYS A 45 6.66 -3.76 -11.95
C LYS A 45 7.38 -2.86 -12.95
N THR A 46 6.65 -2.20 -13.85
CA THR A 46 7.26 -1.29 -14.82
C THR A 46 7.84 -0.05 -14.14
N ALA A 47 7.14 0.50 -13.14
CA ALA A 47 7.66 1.60 -12.32
C ALA A 47 8.93 1.18 -11.55
N ALA A 48 8.94 -0.02 -10.95
CA ALA A 48 10.11 -0.55 -10.25
C ALA A 48 11.31 -0.76 -11.19
N LYS A 49 11.07 -1.27 -12.41
CA LYS A 49 12.11 -1.41 -13.44
C LYS A 49 12.68 -0.06 -13.85
N LYS A 50 11.82 0.95 -14.06
CA LYS A 50 12.25 2.33 -14.38
C LYS A 50 13.04 2.97 -13.23
N ALA A 51 12.70 2.65 -11.98
CA ALA A 51 13.42 3.10 -10.80
C ALA A 51 14.71 2.31 -10.53
N GLY A 52 15.09 1.33 -11.37
CA GLY A 52 16.31 0.54 -11.20
C GLY A 52 16.26 -0.45 -10.02
N ILE A 53 15.08 -0.78 -9.50
CA ILE A 53 14.95 -1.69 -8.36
C ILE A 53 15.21 -3.13 -8.83
N LYS A 54 16.33 -3.72 -8.38
CA LYS A 54 16.72 -5.10 -8.70
C LYS A 54 15.86 -6.16 -8.02
N ARG A 55 15.18 -5.83 -6.92
CA ARG A 55 14.34 -6.75 -6.14
C ARG A 55 12.96 -6.94 -6.77
N ARG A 56 12.36 -8.11 -6.56
CA ARG A 56 11.02 -8.44 -7.04
C ARG A 56 9.95 -7.63 -6.30
N VAL A 57 9.42 -6.59 -6.95
CA VAL A 57 8.36 -5.75 -6.40
C VAL A 57 6.98 -6.36 -6.69
N HIS A 58 6.17 -6.48 -5.65
CA HIS A 58 4.78 -6.94 -5.69
C HIS A 58 3.95 -6.12 -4.69
N PRO A 59 2.62 -5.98 -4.86
CA PRO A 59 1.81 -5.07 -4.04
C PRO A 59 1.98 -5.26 -2.52
N HIS A 60 2.06 -6.50 -2.04
CA HIS A 60 2.23 -6.80 -0.61
C HIS A 60 3.57 -6.32 -0.06
N ILE A 61 4.66 -6.34 -0.85
CA ILE A 61 5.96 -5.86 -0.37
C ILE A 61 5.95 -4.35 -0.08
N LEU A 62 5.15 -3.57 -0.84
CA LEU A 62 4.99 -2.14 -0.59
C LEU A 62 4.31 -1.92 0.77
N ARG A 63 3.32 -2.76 1.09
CA ARG A 63 2.67 -2.75 2.41
C ARG A 63 3.65 -3.15 3.52
N HIS A 64 4.43 -4.21 3.34
CA HIS A 64 5.43 -4.65 4.33
C HIS A 64 6.53 -3.62 4.57
N THR A 65 7.06 -3.01 3.52
CA THR A 65 8.09 -1.97 3.64
C THR A 65 7.55 -0.72 4.33
N ARG A 66 6.27 -0.35 4.08
CA ARG A 66 5.63 0.75 4.80
C ARG A 66 5.41 0.43 6.28
N ALA A 67 4.95 -0.78 6.60
CA ALA A 67 4.78 -1.23 7.98
C ALA A 67 6.11 -1.24 8.74
N SER A 68 7.18 -1.77 8.12
CA SER A 68 8.52 -1.80 8.72
C SER A 68 9.05 -0.38 9.00
N LYS A 69 8.83 0.58 8.08
CA LYS A 69 9.19 1.99 8.32
C LYS A 69 8.40 2.63 9.44
N LEU A 70 7.12 2.26 9.61
CA LEU A 70 6.25 2.81 10.63
C LEU A 70 6.43 2.14 12.00
N ALA A 71 6.98 0.94 12.05
CA ALA A 71 7.30 0.23 13.30
C ALA A 71 8.27 1.01 14.20
N ASN A 72 9.15 1.82 13.61
CA ASN A 72 10.07 2.67 14.36
C ASN A 72 9.38 3.86 15.05
N TYR A 73 8.14 4.19 14.68
CA TYR A 73 7.47 5.42 15.11
C TYR A 73 6.10 5.18 15.78
N LEU A 74 5.51 3.99 15.65
CA LEU A 74 4.17 3.68 16.12
C LEU A 74 4.17 2.47 17.05
N THR A 75 3.31 2.51 18.06
CA THR A 75 3.05 1.35 18.93
C THR A 75 2.20 0.29 18.23
N GLU A 76 2.19 -0.93 18.74
CA GLU A 76 1.42 -2.06 18.17
C GLU A 76 -0.08 -1.71 18.02
N SER A 77 -0.69 -1.09 19.04
CA SER A 77 -2.10 -0.69 19.02
C SER A 77 -2.39 0.34 17.92
N GLN A 78 -1.51 1.32 17.73
CA GLN A 78 -1.64 2.32 16.66
C GLN A 78 -1.43 1.70 15.27
N MET A 79 -0.49 0.75 15.17
CA MET A 79 -0.22 0.04 13.93
C MET A 79 -1.40 -0.84 13.52
N ASN A 80 -2.04 -1.52 14.48
CA ASN A 80 -3.23 -2.33 14.24
C ASN A 80 -4.40 -1.49 13.72
N LEU A 81 -4.64 -0.32 14.30
CA LEU A 81 -5.65 0.62 13.81
C LEU A 81 -5.31 1.14 12.39
N TYR A 82 -4.05 1.53 12.16
CA TYR A 82 -3.63 2.11 10.89
C TYR A 82 -3.67 1.11 9.73
N PHE A 83 -3.31 -0.15 9.98
CA PHE A 83 -3.32 -1.21 8.97
C PHE A 83 -4.62 -2.02 8.95
N GLY A 84 -5.50 -1.86 9.92
CA GLY A 84 -6.72 -2.66 10.06
C GLY A 84 -6.44 -4.11 10.44
N TRP A 85 -5.44 -4.33 11.31
CA TRP A 85 -5.12 -5.67 11.82
C TRP A 85 -5.85 -5.96 13.13
N VAL A 86 -6.20 -7.22 13.33
CA VAL A 86 -6.78 -7.70 14.59
C VAL A 86 -5.66 -7.85 15.62
N GLN A 87 -5.85 -7.20 16.77
CA GLN A 87 -4.89 -7.19 17.88
C GLN A 87 -4.58 -8.62 18.32
N GLY A 88 -3.30 -8.98 18.44
CA GLY A 88 -2.85 -10.33 18.79
C GLY A 88 -2.50 -11.25 17.60
N SER A 89 -2.86 -10.90 16.37
CA SER A 89 -2.45 -11.67 15.17
C SER A 89 -1.07 -11.28 14.62
N PHE A 90 -0.40 -10.30 15.23
CA PHE A 90 0.72 -9.58 14.63
C PHE A 90 2.07 -9.86 15.33
N ARG A 91 2.61 -11.07 15.15
CA ARG A 91 3.86 -11.50 15.82
C ARG A 91 5.13 -11.60 14.94
N PHE A 92 5.11 -11.13 13.69
CA PHE A 92 6.26 -11.33 12.79
C PHE A 92 7.12 -10.09 12.47
N TYR A 93 6.64 -8.87 12.70
CA TYR A 93 7.35 -7.65 12.25
C TYR A 93 8.01 -6.85 13.37
N ILE A 94 7.63 -7.10 14.62
CA ILE A 94 8.15 -6.40 15.80
C ILE A 94 9.43 -7.09 16.32
N ALA A 95 9.59 -8.38 16.07
CA ALA A 95 10.68 -9.21 16.62
C ALA A 95 12.04 -9.08 15.91
N LEU A 96 12.16 -8.30 14.85
CA LEU A 96 13.42 -8.11 14.11
C LEU A 96 14.20 -6.85 14.56
N PHE A 97 13.65 -6.10 15.52
CA PHE A 97 14.39 -5.11 16.28
C PHE A 97 14.44 -5.59 17.73
N PRO A 98 15.64 -5.85 18.31
CA PRO A 98 15.75 -6.03 19.74
C PRO A 98 15.44 -4.67 20.37
N LEU A 99 14.19 -4.50 20.78
CA LEU A 99 13.84 -3.45 21.73
C LEU A 99 14.37 -3.93 23.08
N GLU A 100 15.54 -3.44 23.47
CA GLU A 100 15.82 -3.29 24.90
C GLU A 100 14.74 -2.36 25.45
N GLY A 101 13.82 -2.92 26.23
CA GLY A 101 12.65 -2.21 26.71
C GLY A 101 11.58 -3.18 27.12
N ASP A 102 11.57 -3.48 28.41
CA ASP A 102 10.70 -4.42 29.10
C ASP A 102 9.21 -4.27 28.71
N TYR A 103 8.65 -5.35 28.14
CA TYR A 103 7.21 -5.57 28.17
C TYR A 103 6.93 -6.70 29.14
N THR A 104 6.79 -6.34 30.41
CA THR A 104 6.17 -7.20 31.41
C THR A 104 4.76 -7.54 30.97
N LYS A 105 4.50 -8.85 30.90
CA LYS A 105 3.18 -9.48 30.91
C LYS A 105 2.20 -8.74 31.80
N SER A 106 1.00 -8.45 31.26
CA SER A 106 -0.22 -8.30 32.04
C SER A 106 -1.41 -8.71 31.16
N PHE A 107 -1.90 -9.92 31.44
CA PHE A 107 -3.21 -10.53 31.16
C PHE A 107 -3.95 -10.22 29.85
#